data_AF-A0A9X1LWG5-F1
#
_entry.id   AF-A0A9X1LWG5-F1
#
_cell.length_a   1.000
_cell.length_b   1.000
_cell.length_c   1.000
_cell.angle_alpha   90.00
_cell.angle_beta   90.00
_cell.angle_gamma   90.00
#
_symmetry.space_group_name_H-M   'P 1'
#
loop_
_entity.id
_entity.type
_entity.pdbx_description
1 polymer ?
#
loop_
_entity_poly.entity_id
_entity_poly.type
_entity_poly.pdbx_seq_one_letter_code
_entity_poly.pdbx_strand_id
1 'polypeptide(L)'
;MSDPITFSTALRERSSRAHSSSEHAGFMADLMKGEGTREDYIALVAQHWFIYEALERTAGQMRNDPVAAVFISDKLTRIPALEADLEFLLGPDWRDLIEPLPTTQRYVDRINEVGATWAGGFVAHHYTRYLGDLSGGQFIGRLMARRFGFETNGIGFYLFDDIADPKAFKDVYRDQLDAAPWDAAEQERVIDEVLLAYRFNTELFDDLATAKASQVA
;
A
#
# COMPACT_ATOMS: atom_id res chain seq x y z
N MET A 1 -8.37 36.75 1.00
CA MET A 1 -8.49 35.78 -0.09
C MET A 1 -7.83 34.53 0.44
N SER A 2 -8.57 33.43 0.58
CA SER A 2 -7.96 32.16 1.00
C SER A 2 -6.96 31.75 -0.07
N ASP A 3 -5.75 31.38 0.32
CA ASP A 3 -4.78 30.83 -0.62
C ASP A 3 -5.40 29.61 -1.33
N PRO A 4 -5.14 29.43 -2.64
CA PRO A 4 -5.62 28.26 -3.35
C PRO A 4 -5.15 26.99 -2.63
N ILE A 5 -6.07 26.04 -2.44
CA ILE A 5 -5.80 24.76 -1.78
C ILE A 5 -4.71 24.03 -2.58
N THR A 6 -3.67 23.53 -1.90
CA THR A 6 -2.60 22.78 -2.55
C THR A 6 -3.10 21.44 -3.07
N PHE A 7 -2.45 20.87 -4.09
CA PHE A 7 -2.88 19.61 -4.68
C PHE A 7 -2.85 18.46 -3.66
N SER A 8 -1.79 18.39 -2.85
CA SER A 8 -1.64 17.41 -1.77
C SER A 8 -2.77 17.51 -0.72
N THR A 9 -3.26 18.72 -0.45
CA THR A 9 -4.41 18.95 0.43
C THR A 9 -5.70 18.46 -0.22
N ALA A 10 -5.98 18.85 -1.47
CA ALA A 10 -7.17 18.41 -2.21
C ALA A 10 -7.22 16.87 -2.36
N LEU A 11 -6.08 16.25 -2.69
CA LEU A 11 -5.92 14.79 -2.80
C LEU A 11 -6.27 14.08 -1.48
N ARG A 12 -5.76 14.60 -0.35
CA ARG A 12 -6.03 14.05 0.98
C ARG A 12 -7.50 14.21 1.37
N GLU A 13 -8.07 15.39 1.17
CA GLU A 13 -9.46 15.67 1.54
C GLU A 13 -10.43 14.78 0.76
N ARG A 14 -10.22 14.65 -0.56
CA ARG A 14 -11.09 13.87 -1.43
C ARG A 14 -10.93 12.36 -1.24
N SER A 15 -9.74 11.89 -0.90
CA SER A 15 -9.50 10.47 -0.62
C SER A 15 -9.84 10.04 0.81
N SER A 16 -10.05 10.98 1.74
CA SER A 16 -10.29 10.70 3.17
C SER A 16 -11.42 9.70 3.44
N ARG A 17 -12.57 9.84 2.75
CA ARG A 17 -13.70 8.92 2.91
C ARG A 17 -13.38 7.50 2.42
N ALA A 18 -12.68 7.39 1.29
CA ALA A 18 -12.28 6.11 0.74
C ALA A 18 -11.25 5.41 1.65
N HIS A 19 -10.30 6.18 2.20
CA HIS A 19 -9.36 5.70 3.20
C HIS A 19 -10.07 5.17 4.45
N SER A 20 -10.97 5.96 5.05
CA SER A 20 -11.72 5.51 6.23
C SER A 20 -12.56 4.27 5.94
N SER A 21 -13.23 4.19 4.78
CA SER A 21 -14.01 2.99 4.42
C SER A 21 -13.14 1.73 4.35
N SER A 22 -11.92 1.84 3.80
CA SER A 22 -10.98 0.73 3.69
C SER A 22 -10.49 0.24 5.06
N GLU A 23 -10.21 1.14 6.00
CA GLU A 23 -9.81 0.78 7.37
C GLU A 23 -10.91 0.05 8.16
N HIS A 24 -12.18 0.30 7.82
CA HIS A 24 -13.34 -0.31 8.48
C HIS A 24 -13.87 -1.55 7.75
N ALA A 25 -13.21 -2.00 6.67
CA ALA A 25 -13.56 -3.26 6.03
C ALA A 25 -13.43 -4.40 7.06
N GLY A 26 -14.41 -5.31 7.07
CA GLY A 26 -14.59 -6.28 8.15
C GLY A 26 -13.33 -7.06 8.48
N PHE A 27 -12.61 -7.52 7.45
CA PHE A 27 -11.36 -8.26 7.62
C PHE A 27 -10.28 -7.50 8.40
N MET A 28 -10.02 -6.24 8.04
CA MET A 28 -9.04 -5.42 8.76
C MET A 28 -9.54 -5.06 10.15
N ALA A 29 -10.82 -4.74 10.30
CA ALA A 29 -11.41 -4.48 11.61
C ALA A 29 -11.23 -5.67 12.56
N ASP A 30 -11.44 -6.90 12.08
CA ASP A 30 -11.27 -8.14 12.85
C ASP A 30 -9.80 -8.35 13.26
N LEU A 31 -8.84 -8.18 12.34
CA LEU A 31 -7.41 -8.23 12.67
C LEU A 31 -7.04 -7.20 13.74
N MET A 32 -7.56 -5.97 13.62
CA MET A 32 -7.25 -4.88 14.55
C MET A 32 -7.90 -5.05 15.93
N LYS A 33 -9.12 -5.63 16.00
CA LYS A 33 -9.78 -5.99 17.27
C LYS A 33 -9.22 -7.27 17.88
N GLY A 34 -8.58 -8.09 17.07
CA GLY A 34 -7.98 -9.34 17.51
C GLY A 34 -8.81 -10.59 17.34
N GLU A 35 -9.78 -10.51 16.46
CA GLU A 35 -10.65 -11.60 16.06
C GLU A 35 -10.07 -12.35 14.84
N GLY A 36 -9.00 -11.80 14.22
CA GLY A 36 -8.23 -12.45 13.16
C GLY A 36 -7.13 -13.39 13.67
N THR A 37 -6.86 -14.46 12.92
CA THR A 37 -5.84 -15.47 13.21
C THR A 37 -4.48 -15.13 12.59
N ARG A 38 -3.46 -15.95 12.88
CA ARG A 38 -2.15 -15.83 12.24
C ARG A 38 -2.26 -16.10 10.73
N GLU A 39 -3.09 -17.05 10.34
CA GLU A 39 -3.36 -17.43 8.95
C GLU A 39 -4.03 -16.27 8.19
N ASP A 40 -4.97 -15.55 8.82
CA ASP A 40 -5.56 -14.33 8.26
C ASP A 40 -4.47 -13.28 7.97
N TYR A 41 -3.56 -13.06 8.93
CA TYR A 41 -2.46 -12.12 8.75
C TYR A 41 -1.50 -12.57 7.62
N ILE A 42 -1.16 -13.85 7.54
CA ILE A 42 -0.33 -14.40 6.47
C ILE A 42 -0.99 -14.19 5.10
N ALA A 43 -2.30 -14.44 4.99
CA ALA A 43 -3.05 -14.21 3.77
C ALA A 43 -2.93 -12.73 3.33
N LEU A 44 -3.06 -11.77 4.26
CA LEU A 44 -2.87 -10.35 3.95
C LEU A 44 -1.43 -10.04 3.47
N VAL A 45 -0.41 -10.55 4.16
CA VAL A 45 1.00 -10.32 3.79
C VAL A 45 1.29 -10.88 2.39
N ALA A 46 0.77 -12.06 2.06
CA ALA A 46 0.90 -12.65 0.73
C ALA A 46 0.31 -11.75 -0.37
N GLN A 47 -0.88 -11.18 -0.14
CA GLN A 47 -1.49 -10.27 -1.13
C GLN A 47 -0.71 -8.96 -1.26
N HIS A 48 -0.15 -8.44 -0.17
CA HIS A 48 0.75 -7.29 -0.24
C HIS A 48 1.99 -7.60 -1.07
N TRP A 49 2.60 -8.79 -0.97
CA TRP A 49 3.78 -9.11 -1.78
C TRP A 49 3.54 -8.92 -3.29
N PHE A 50 2.42 -9.42 -3.83
CA PHE A 50 2.08 -9.22 -5.25
C PHE A 50 1.92 -7.73 -5.61
N ILE A 51 1.26 -6.95 -4.76
CA ILE A 51 1.02 -5.52 -5.01
C ILE A 51 2.34 -4.73 -4.99
N TYR A 52 3.21 -4.97 -4.02
CA TYR A 52 4.49 -4.27 -3.92
C TYR A 52 5.49 -4.74 -4.98
N GLU A 53 5.44 -6.00 -5.43
CA GLU A 53 6.27 -6.45 -6.55
C GLU A 53 5.94 -5.63 -7.79
N ALA A 54 4.66 -5.51 -8.11
CA ALA A 54 4.21 -4.75 -9.28
C ALA A 54 4.58 -3.27 -9.15
N LEU A 55 4.38 -2.69 -7.96
CA LEU A 55 4.65 -1.28 -7.69
C LEU A 55 6.15 -0.97 -7.76
N GLU A 56 7.01 -1.80 -7.17
CA GLU A 56 8.45 -1.59 -7.14
C GLU A 56 9.13 -1.91 -8.47
N ARG A 57 8.63 -2.92 -9.20
CA ARG A 57 9.05 -3.15 -10.59
C ARG A 57 8.69 -1.97 -11.48
N THR A 58 7.48 -1.42 -11.34
CA THR A 58 7.04 -0.22 -12.06
C THR A 58 7.89 1.00 -11.70
N ALA A 59 8.17 1.21 -10.41
CA ALA A 59 9.10 2.24 -9.96
C ALA A 59 10.46 2.10 -10.68
N GLY A 60 10.94 0.87 -10.82
CA GLY A 60 12.17 0.60 -11.57
C GLY A 60 12.14 1.00 -13.04
N GLN A 61 11.00 0.83 -13.71
CA GLN A 61 10.78 1.25 -15.10
C GLN A 61 10.68 2.78 -15.21
N MET A 62 10.09 3.43 -14.21
CA MET A 62 9.85 4.88 -14.17
C MET A 62 10.98 5.69 -13.51
N ARG A 63 12.10 5.06 -13.13
CA ARG A 63 13.23 5.73 -12.45
C ARG A 63 13.84 6.92 -13.22
N ASN A 64 13.63 6.98 -14.54
CA ASN A 64 14.12 8.08 -15.39
C ASN A 64 12.99 8.99 -15.90
N ASP A 65 11.74 8.74 -15.50
CA ASP A 65 10.62 9.63 -15.84
C ASP A 65 10.73 10.93 -15.03
N PRO A 66 10.62 12.11 -15.66
CA PRO A 66 10.87 13.39 -15.01
C PRO A 66 9.91 13.72 -13.86
N VAL A 67 8.73 13.10 -13.82
CA VAL A 67 7.73 13.31 -12.77
C VAL A 67 7.85 12.20 -11.72
N ALA A 68 7.81 10.93 -12.14
CA ALA A 68 7.80 9.80 -11.21
C ALA A 68 9.11 9.67 -10.40
N ALA A 69 10.27 9.94 -11.01
CA ALA A 69 11.58 9.79 -10.37
C ALA A 69 11.72 10.60 -9.07
N VAL A 70 10.99 11.71 -8.93
CA VAL A 70 11.01 12.57 -7.74
C VAL A 70 10.43 11.86 -6.50
N PHE A 71 9.48 10.95 -6.71
CA PHE A 71 8.78 10.23 -5.64
C PHE A 71 9.45 8.90 -5.28
N ILE A 72 10.31 8.37 -6.16
CA ILE A 72 10.96 7.07 -5.99
C ILE A 72 12.11 7.21 -5.01
N SER A 73 12.06 6.45 -3.91
CA SER A 73 13.11 6.40 -2.90
C SER A 73 13.35 4.97 -2.46
N ASP A 74 14.60 4.53 -2.48
CA ASP A 74 14.97 3.18 -2.03
C ASP A 74 14.61 2.94 -0.55
N LYS A 75 14.46 4.01 0.24
CA LYS A 75 14.01 3.98 1.64
C LYS A 75 12.58 3.44 1.81
N LEU A 76 11.78 3.46 0.75
CA LEU A 76 10.41 2.94 0.73
C LEU A 76 10.34 1.48 0.33
N THR A 77 11.38 0.92 -0.31
CA THR A 77 11.42 -0.48 -0.79
C THR A 77 10.98 -1.47 0.30
N ARG A 78 9.99 -2.31 -0.01
CA ARG A 78 9.36 -3.29 0.90
C ARG A 78 9.59 -4.73 0.49
N ILE A 79 9.84 -5.02 -0.79
CA ILE A 79 9.92 -6.41 -1.27
C ILE A 79 10.90 -7.28 -0.47
N PRO A 80 12.15 -6.87 -0.18
CA PRO A 80 13.06 -7.69 0.63
C PRO A 80 12.50 -8.03 2.01
N ALA A 81 11.78 -7.09 2.64
CA ALA A 81 11.17 -7.31 3.95
C ALA A 81 9.95 -8.23 3.85
N LEU A 82 9.12 -8.08 2.82
CA LEU A 82 7.97 -8.96 2.56
C LEU A 82 8.41 -10.41 2.27
N GLU A 83 9.49 -10.59 1.51
CA GLU A 83 10.03 -11.93 1.22
C GLU A 83 10.60 -12.60 2.48
N ALA A 84 11.33 -11.86 3.31
CA ALA A 84 11.82 -12.35 4.59
C ALA A 84 10.68 -12.68 5.57
N ASP A 85 9.63 -11.86 5.60
CA ASP A 85 8.43 -12.11 6.39
C ASP A 85 7.71 -13.38 5.92
N LEU A 86 7.51 -13.55 4.61
CA LEU A 86 6.84 -14.74 4.05
C LEU A 86 7.66 -16.01 4.26
N GLU A 87 8.99 -15.96 4.09
CA GLU A 87 9.87 -17.10 4.40
C GLU A 87 9.79 -17.50 5.87
N PHE A 88 9.74 -16.53 6.79
CA PHE A 88 9.55 -16.80 8.21
C PHE A 88 8.16 -17.38 8.52
N LEU A 89 7.12 -16.86 7.84
CA LEU A 89 5.73 -17.21 8.13
C LEU A 89 5.30 -18.55 7.53
N LEU A 90 5.77 -18.89 6.33
CA LEU A 90 5.35 -20.03 5.53
C LEU A 90 6.48 -21.03 5.23
N GLY A 91 7.74 -20.68 5.48
CA GLY A 91 8.91 -21.50 5.17
C GLY A 91 9.57 -21.14 3.84
N PRO A 92 10.68 -21.82 3.47
CA PRO A 92 11.49 -21.49 2.29
C PRO A 92 10.74 -21.61 0.95
N ASP A 93 9.73 -22.49 0.88
CA ASP A 93 8.94 -22.75 -0.32
C ASP A 93 7.70 -21.82 -0.43
N TRP A 94 7.65 -20.72 0.32
CA TRP A 94 6.48 -19.83 0.41
C TRP A 94 5.96 -19.35 -0.94
N ARG A 95 6.83 -19.20 -1.96
CA ARG A 95 6.44 -18.76 -3.31
C ARG A 95 5.48 -19.73 -3.98
N ASP A 96 5.59 -21.03 -3.69
CA ASP A 96 4.72 -22.07 -4.24
C ASP A 96 3.40 -22.20 -3.44
N LEU A 97 3.28 -21.50 -2.32
CA LEU A 97 2.15 -21.59 -1.38
C LEU A 97 1.21 -20.39 -1.46
N ILE A 98 1.57 -19.32 -2.17
CA ILE A 98 0.77 -18.11 -2.28
C ILE A 98 0.24 -17.92 -3.70
N GLU A 99 -0.99 -17.43 -3.80
CA GLU A 99 -1.62 -17.06 -5.07
C GLU A 99 -2.32 -15.71 -4.92
N PRO A 100 -2.36 -14.87 -5.98
CA PRO A 100 -3.08 -13.62 -5.92
C PRO A 100 -4.59 -13.88 -5.93
N LEU A 101 -5.31 -13.20 -5.04
CA LEU A 101 -6.78 -13.15 -5.09
C LEU A 101 -7.24 -12.38 -6.34
N PRO A 102 -8.49 -12.56 -6.80
CA PRO A 102 -9.00 -11.88 -7.99
C PRO A 102 -8.82 -10.36 -7.96
N THR A 103 -9.07 -9.71 -6.83
CA THR A 103 -8.83 -8.27 -6.68
C THR A 103 -7.35 -7.92 -6.69
N THR A 104 -6.49 -8.73 -6.05
CA THR A 104 -5.03 -8.53 -6.08
C THR A 104 -4.51 -8.56 -7.51
N GLN A 105 -4.94 -9.55 -8.31
CA GLN A 105 -4.52 -9.66 -9.70
C GLN A 105 -4.96 -8.42 -10.50
N ARG A 106 -6.21 -7.98 -10.36
CA ARG A 106 -6.71 -6.76 -11.01
C ARG A 106 -5.93 -5.51 -10.58
N TYR A 107 -5.52 -5.44 -9.32
CA TYR A 107 -4.73 -4.32 -8.82
C TYR A 107 -3.32 -4.33 -9.43
N VAL A 108 -2.66 -5.50 -9.45
CA VAL A 108 -1.37 -5.70 -10.13
C VAL A 108 -1.46 -5.30 -11.60
N ASP A 109 -2.51 -5.74 -12.30
CA ASP A 109 -2.74 -5.41 -13.71
C ASP A 109 -2.89 -3.89 -13.91
N ARG A 110 -3.63 -3.21 -13.03
CA ARG A 110 -3.80 -1.76 -13.10
C ARG A 110 -2.48 -1.01 -12.85
N ILE A 111 -1.70 -1.42 -11.86
CA ILE A 111 -0.37 -0.83 -11.58
C ILE A 111 0.52 -0.96 -12.83
N ASN A 112 0.53 -2.13 -13.47
CA ASN A 112 1.29 -2.37 -14.69
C ASN A 112 0.79 -1.53 -15.87
N GLU A 113 -0.53 -1.40 -16.03
CA GLU A 113 -1.16 -0.61 -17.08
C GLU A 113 -0.76 0.86 -16.98
N VAL A 114 -0.94 1.49 -15.81
CA VAL A 114 -0.57 2.89 -15.63
C VAL A 114 0.95 3.08 -15.64
N GLY A 115 1.69 2.11 -15.10
CA GLY A 115 3.14 2.04 -15.08
C GLY A 115 3.82 2.01 -16.45
N ALA A 116 3.09 1.61 -17.49
CA ALA A 116 3.64 1.56 -18.84
C ALA A 116 3.77 2.96 -19.49
N THR A 117 2.87 3.90 -19.16
CA THR A 117 2.75 5.16 -19.92
C THR A 117 2.38 6.40 -19.10
N TRP A 118 2.01 6.26 -17.83
CA TRP A 118 1.37 7.33 -17.08
C TRP A 118 1.97 7.53 -15.67
N ALA A 119 2.90 8.48 -15.56
CA ALA A 119 3.56 8.83 -14.31
C ALA A 119 2.58 9.24 -13.19
N GLY A 120 1.56 10.03 -13.51
CA GLY A 120 0.53 10.43 -12.53
C GLY A 120 -0.22 9.24 -11.92
N GLY A 121 -0.55 8.23 -12.74
CA GLY A 121 -1.22 7.02 -12.28
C GLY A 121 -0.33 6.15 -11.40
N PHE A 122 0.96 6.03 -11.75
CA PHE A 122 1.94 5.40 -10.86
C PHE A 122 2.05 6.14 -9.52
N VAL A 123 2.18 7.48 -9.54
CA VAL A 123 2.26 8.31 -8.33
C VAL A 123 1.01 8.15 -7.46
N ALA A 124 -0.17 7.96 -8.04
CA ALA A 124 -1.40 7.70 -7.31
C ALA A 124 -1.34 6.41 -6.47
N HIS A 125 -0.91 5.29 -7.06
CA HIS A 125 -0.74 4.03 -6.33
C HIS A 125 0.41 4.08 -5.32
N HIS A 126 1.54 4.67 -5.71
CA HIS A 126 2.69 4.88 -4.85
C HIS A 126 2.32 5.71 -3.61
N TYR A 127 1.62 6.83 -3.81
CA TYR A 127 1.06 7.65 -2.74
C TYR A 127 0.18 6.82 -1.82
N THR A 128 -0.80 6.12 -2.39
CA THR A 128 -1.84 5.41 -1.62
C THR A 128 -1.24 4.35 -0.70
N ARG A 129 -0.24 3.60 -1.19
CA ARG A 129 0.44 2.55 -0.41
C ARG A 129 1.39 3.14 0.62
N TYR A 130 2.43 3.85 0.19
CA TYR A 130 3.53 4.24 1.08
C TYR A 130 3.14 5.29 2.13
N LEU A 131 2.26 6.25 1.80
CA LEU A 131 1.81 7.24 2.79
C LEU A 131 0.88 6.60 3.83
N GLY A 132 0.14 5.55 3.43
CA GLY A 132 -0.65 4.71 4.32
C GLY A 132 0.24 3.94 5.30
N ASP A 133 1.29 3.28 4.78
CA ASP A 133 2.22 2.49 5.59
C ASP A 133 2.97 3.36 6.62
N LEU A 134 3.43 4.54 6.21
CA LEU A 134 4.09 5.52 7.07
C LEU A 134 3.13 6.25 8.04
N SER A 135 1.83 5.95 8.00
CA SER A 135 0.82 6.54 8.90
C SER A 135 0.30 5.50 9.90
N GLY A 136 -0.38 4.46 9.40
CA GLY A 136 -0.99 3.44 10.24
C GLY A 136 -0.15 2.17 10.40
N GLY A 137 0.75 1.89 9.46
CA GLY A 137 1.49 0.63 9.37
C GLY A 137 2.30 0.30 10.63
N GLN A 138 2.95 1.30 11.25
CA GLN A 138 3.71 1.09 12.49
C GLN A 138 2.83 0.63 13.67
N PHE A 139 1.57 1.08 13.72
CA PHE A 139 0.64 0.61 14.74
C PHE A 139 0.20 -0.83 14.47
N ILE A 140 -0.11 -1.15 13.21
CA ILE A 140 -0.50 -2.49 12.77
C ILE A 140 0.63 -3.48 13.06
N GLY A 141 1.86 -3.21 12.64
CA GLY A 141 3.02 -4.08 12.87
C GLY A 141 3.26 -4.38 14.34
N ARG A 142 3.21 -3.37 15.23
CA ARG A 142 3.31 -3.59 16.69
C ARG A 142 2.18 -4.43 17.26
N LEU A 143 0.96 -4.27 16.74
CA LEU A 143 -0.17 -5.07 17.19
C LEU A 143 -0.02 -6.53 16.77
N MET A 144 0.36 -6.79 15.51
CA MET A 144 0.58 -8.13 14.98
C MET A 144 1.73 -8.84 15.71
N ALA A 145 2.85 -8.13 15.94
CA ALA A 145 3.98 -8.69 16.67
C ALA A 145 3.61 -9.15 18.09
N ARG A 146 2.90 -8.31 18.85
CA ARG A 146 2.43 -8.69 20.19
C ARG A 146 1.45 -9.86 20.16
N ARG A 147 0.54 -9.88 19.18
CA ARG A 147 -0.52 -10.89 19.09
C ARG A 147 0.01 -12.27 18.76
N PHE A 148 0.93 -12.35 17.81
CA PHE A 148 1.44 -13.62 17.30
C PHE A 148 2.81 -14.01 17.85
N GLY A 149 3.36 -13.20 18.77
CA GLY A 149 4.63 -13.47 19.43
C GLY A 149 5.83 -13.31 18.50
N PHE A 150 5.78 -12.38 17.54
CA PHE A 150 6.90 -12.09 16.66
C PHE A 150 7.92 -11.20 17.37
N GLU A 151 9.18 -11.64 17.40
CA GLU A 151 10.26 -10.87 18.02
C GLU A 151 10.98 -9.95 17.02
N THR A 152 11.16 -10.42 15.77
CA THR A 152 11.90 -9.70 14.71
C THR A 152 11.28 -9.90 13.32
N ASN A 153 11.09 -11.15 12.89
CA ASN A 153 10.55 -11.48 11.57
C ASN A 153 9.02 -11.64 11.57
N GLY A 154 8.40 -11.48 10.40
CA GLY A 154 6.96 -11.57 10.20
C GLY A 154 6.25 -10.22 10.23
N ILE A 155 6.95 -9.13 10.50
CA ILE A 155 6.44 -7.74 10.48
C ILE A 155 7.42 -6.74 9.84
N GLY A 156 8.51 -7.22 9.22
CA GLY A 156 9.53 -6.39 8.59
C GLY A 156 8.95 -5.42 7.57
N PHE A 157 7.88 -5.80 6.87
CA PHE A 157 7.12 -4.92 5.98
C PHE A 157 6.79 -3.55 6.61
N TYR A 158 6.43 -3.52 7.90
CA TYR A 158 6.03 -2.31 8.61
C TYR A 158 7.22 -1.49 9.16
N LEU A 159 8.45 -1.98 9.03
CA LEU A 159 9.67 -1.37 9.59
C LEU A 159 10.41 -0.57 8.51
N PHE A 160 10.46 0.75 8.66
CA PHE A 160 11.15 1.67 7.73
C PHE A 160 12.43 2.22 8.36
N ASP A 161 13.43 1.35 8.53
CA ASP A 161 14.65 1.68 9.31
C ASP A 161 15.47 2.83 8.70
N ASP A 162 15.37 3.06 7.39
CA ASP A 162 16.05 4.17 6.70
C ASP A 162 15.30 5.52 6.76
N ILE A 163 14.12 5.54 7.41
CA ILE A 163 13.27 6.71 7.59
C ILE A 163 13.15 7.05 9.08
N ALA A 164 14.07 7.88 9.56
CA ALA A 164 14.10 8.30 10.96
C ALA A 164 12.88 9.13 11.40
N ASP A 165 12.34 9.98 10.51
CA ASP A 165 11.15 10.79 10.77
C ASP A 165 10.09 10.57 9.67
N PRO A 166 9.13 9.65 9.90
CA PRO A 166 8.04 9.38 8.98
C PRO A 166 7.16 10.62 8.72
N LYS A 167 7.04 11.54 9.68
CA LYS A 167 6.24 12.75 9.48
C LYS A 167 6.94 13.67 8.48
N ALA A 168 8.22 13.96 8.71
CA ALA A 168 9.02 14.78 7.80
C ALA A 168 9.10 14.18 6.39
N PHE A 169 9.24 12.86 6.27
CA PHE A 169 9.24 12.19 4.97
C PHE A 169 7.92 12.40 4.21
N LYS A 170 6.78 12.25 4.90
CA LYS A 170 5.46 12.49 4.30
C LYS A 170 5.22 13.95 3.95
N ASP A 171 5.77 14.90 4.71
CA ASP A 171 5.68 16.32 4.42
C ASP A 171 6.45 16.64 3.12
N VAL A 172 7.68 16.12 2.96
CA VAL A 172 8.43 16.22 1.69
C VAL A 172 7.68 15.61 0.52
N TYR A 173 7.07 14.43 0.70
CA TYR A 173 6.27 13.79 -0.35
C TYR A 173 5.10 14.68 -0.79
N ARG A 174 4.45 15.38 0.15
CA ARG A 174 3.36 16.32 -0.16
C ARG A 174 3.86 17.55 -0.90
N ASP A 175 5.02 18.10 -0.50
CA ASP A 175 5.65 19.21 -1.22
C ASP A 175 5.99 18.81 -2.66
N GLN A 176 6.41 17.56 -2.90
CA GLN A 176 6.65 17.03 -4.24
C GLN A 176 5.36 16.90 -5.06
N LEU A 177 4.25 16.46 -4.45
CA LEU A 177 2.94 16.46 -5.10
C LEU A 177 2.53 17.87 -5.52
N ASP A 178 2.77 18.86 -4.66
CA ASP A 178 2.42 20.26 -4.91
C ASP A 178 3.30 20.94 -5.96
N ALA A 179 4.57 20.52 -6.08
CA ALA A 179 5.53 21.06 -7.03
C ALA A 179 5.50 20.39 -8.42
N ALA A 180 4.93 19.19 -8.53
CA ALA A 180 4.91 18.46 -9.80
C ALA A 180 4.02 19.17 -10.85
N PRO A 181 4.37 19.06 -12.15
CA PRO A 181 3.82 19.91 -13.21
C PRO A 181 2.44 19.45 -13.70
N TRP A 182 1.49 19.28 -12.78
CA TRP A 182 0.13 18.88 -13.09
C TRP A 182 -0.68 20.06 -13.62
N ASP A 183 -1.37 19.88 -14.75
CA ASP A 183 -2.52 20.73 -15.06
C ASP A 183 -3.76 20.28 -14.26
N ALA A 184 -4.83 21.08 -14.30
CA ALA A 184 -6.04 20.78 -13.54
C ALA A 184 -6.70 19.45 -13.96
N ALA A 185 -6.61 19.05 -15.23
CA ALA A 185 -7.19 17.80 -15.69
C ALA A 185 -6.38 16.60 -15.17
N GLU A 186 -5.06 16.73 -15.15
CA GLU A 186 -4.16 15.72 -14.62
C GLU A 186 -4.32 15.55 -13.10
N GLN A 187 -4.50 16.64 -12.35
CA GLN A 187 -4.82 16.57 -10.92
C GLN A 187 -6.10 15.76 -10.66
N GLU A 188 -7.17 16.01 -11.42
CA GLU A 188 -8.41 15.23 -11.30
C GLU A 188 -8.19 13.75 -11.64
N ARG A 189 -7.46 13.45 -12.72
CA ARG A 189 -7.13 12.06 -13.09
C ARG A 189 -6.34 11.33 -12.00
N VAL A 190 -5.37 11.99 -11.38
CA VAL A 190 -4.58 11.42 -10.27
C VAL A 190 -5.47 11.19 -9.04
N ILE A 191 -6.38 12.12 -8.73
CA ILE A 191 -7.34 11.93 -7.62
C ILE A 191 -8.24 10.71 -7.89
N ASP A 192 -8.79 10.59 -9.09
CA ASP A 192 -9.63 9.45 -9.46
C ASP A 192 -8.86 8.12 -9.37
N GLU A 193 -7.59 8.12 -9.75
CA GLU A 193 -6.73 6.93 -9.62
C GLU A 193 -6.42 6.59 -8.17
N VAL A 194 -6.21 7.57 -7.30
CA VAL A 194 -6.08 7.36 -5.84
C VAL A 194 -7.36 6.75 -5.28
N LEU A 195 -8.53 7.22 -5.70
CA LEU A 195 -9.81 6.65 -5.28
C LEU A 195 -9.97 5.20 -5.76
N LEU A 196 -9.53 4.89 -6.98
CA LEU A 196 -9.49 3.53 -7.50
C LEU A 196 -8.52 2.65 -6.69
N ALA A 197 -7.34 3.15 -6.33
CA ALA A 197 -6.38 2.45 -5.47
C ALA A 197 -6.97 2.11 -4.09
N TYR A 198 -7.71 3.03 -3.47
CA TYR A 198 -8.43 2.75 -2.22
C TYR A 198 -9.56 1.73 -2.40
N ARG A 199 -10.28 1.77 -3.52
CA ARG A 199 -11.30 0.75 -3.83
C ARG A 199 -10.68 -0.64 -3.94
N PHE A 200 -9.52 -0.80 -4.60
CA PHE A 200 -8.82 -2.08 -4.63
C PHE A 200 -8.44 -2.58 -3.24
N ASN A 201 -7.98 -1.70 -2.34
CA ASN A 201 -7.69 -2.11 -0.95
C ASN A 201 -8.95 -2.63 -0.24
N THR A 202 -10.10 -1.94 -0.40
CA THR A 202 -11.36 -2.38 0.20
C THR A 202 -11.83 -3.72 -0.38
N GLU A 203 -11.87 -3.85 -1.70
CA GLU A 203 -12.28 -5.10 -2.37
C GLU A 203 -11.35 -6.27 -2.04
N LEU A 204 -10.04 -6.01 -1.82
CA LEU A 204 -9.10 -7.02 -1.36
C LEU A 204 -9.46 -7.53 0.03
N PHE A 205 -9.86 -6.64 0.94
CA PHE A 205 -10.31 -7.03 2.27
C PHE A 205 -11.62 -7.84 2.21
N ASP A 206 -12.50 -7.54 1.26
CA ASP A 206 -13.72 -8.33 1.02
C ASP A 206 -13.39 -9.73 0.45
N ASP A 207 -12.43 -9.83 -0.47
CA ASP A 207 -11.94 -11.12 -1.01
C ASP A 207 -11.30 -11.96 0.12
N LEU A 208 -10.50 -11.34 0.99
CA LEU A 208 -9.88 -12.00 2.14
C LEU A 208 -10.92 -12.49 3.15
N ALA A 209 -11.95 -11.68 3.45
CA ALA A 209 -13.07 -12.10 4.31
C ALA A 209 -13.83 -13.30 3.71
N THR A 210 -14.06 -13.28 2.39
CA THR A 210 -14.75 -14.36 1.67
C THR A 210 -13.92 -15.65 1.67
N ALA A 211 -12.61 -15.54 1.44
CA ALA A 211 -11.70 -16.68 1.49
C ALA A 211 -11.65 -17.31 2.89
N LYS A 212 -11.55 -16.48 3.94
CA LYS A 212 -11.62 -16.91 5.34
C LYS A 212 -12.91 -17.68 5.64
N ALA A 213 -14.07 -17.14 5.26
CA ALA A 213 -15.36 -17.79 5.48
C ALA A 213 -15.47 -19.16 4.77
N SER A 214 -14.85 -19.30 3.59
CA SER A 214 -14.87 -20.54 2.81
C SER A 214 -13.98 -21.65 3.38
N GLN A 215 -12.96 -21.30 4.18
CA GLN A 215 -12.08 -22.27 4.85
C GLN A 215 -12.68 -22.83 6.15
N VAL A 216 -13.67 -22.14 6.72
CA VAL A 216 -14.34 -22.54 7.97
C VAL A 216 -15.59 -23.40 7.71
N ALA A 217 -16.14 -23.36 6.48
CA ALA A 217 -17.34 -24.09 6.05
C ALA A 217 -17.03 -25.54 5.64
#